data_AF-A0A7V8J2E3-F1
#
_entry.id   AF-A0A7V8J2E3-F1
#
_cell.length_a   1.000
_cell.length_b   1.000
_cell.length_c   1.000
_cell.angle_alpha   90.00
_cell.angle_beta   90.00
_cell.angle_gamma   90.00
#
_symmetry.space_group_name_H-M   'P 1'
#
loop_
_entity.id
_entity.type
_entity.pdbx_description
1 polymer ?
#
loop_
_entity_poly.entity_id
_entity_poly.type
_entity_poly.pdbx_seq_one_letter_code
_entity_poly.pdbx_strand_id
1 'polypeptide(L)'
;MYDLIGDIHGYASALKRLLRKLGYQEREGTWQHVERKVIFLGDFVDRGPEQVETVQIARRMVEAGHALAVMGNHEFNAVAWATPCAERTGEFLRVHSDKNREQHDAFLVQIGEGSHQHLDTIEWFKTLPLYLDLGGLRVIHACWHPRQIEALASHLDVHARIRSGSWSAVCTEGSEAFDAVEILLKGMEIPLPSGLHFKDKYGHRRSRTRTRWWQEGADSGGPVGRTVAGPDRWPSQGSARQGRGHRHGGANAVPRGSPERQRHRREATHLQEHTVQLPAPPGCRDRRIPEERPVTRSADHGLVVIAGRAARCRAGGHRHPAPGGGE
;
A
#
# COMPACT_ATOMS: atom_id res chain seq x y z
N MET A 1 21.09 -11.50 4.63
CA MET A 1 20.26 -10.63 5.49
C MET A 1 19.69 -9.49 4.66
N TYR A 2 18.52 -8.95 5.00
CA TYR A 2 17.80 -7.97 4.18
C TYR A 2 17.47 -6.68 4.93
N ASP A 3 17.56 -5.55 4.23
CA ASP A 3 17.00 -4.26 4.65
C ASP A 3 15.77 -3.94 3.80
N LEU A 4 14.63 -3.67 4.42
CA LEU A 4 13.36 -3.45 3.71
C LEU A 4 13.08 -1.96 3.58
N ILE A 5 12.86 -1.51 2.35
CA ILE A 5 12.62 -0.10 2.03
C ILE A 5 11.22 0.04 1.42
N GLY A 6 10.37 0.81 2.09
CA GLY A 6 9.00 1.13 1.67
C GLY A 6 8.94 2.15 0.53
N ASP A 7 7.75 2.74 0.35
CA ASP A 7 7.44 3.68 -0.73
C ASP A 7 8.51 4.78 -0.86
N ILE A 8 8.98 4.98 -2.10
CA ILE A 8 10.05 5.94 -2.41
C ILE A 8 9.49 7.15 -3.15
N HIS A 9 8.51 6.95 -4.04
CA HIS A 9 7.78 8.00 -4.73
C HIS A 9 8.66 9.12 -5.29
N GLY A 10 9.67 8.78 -6.09
CA GLY A 10 10.52 9.75 -6.74
C GLY A 10 11.36 10.60 -5.78
N TYR A 11 11.70 10.13 -4.58
CA TYR A 11 12.62 10.82 -3.66
C TYR A 11 14.01 10.17 -3.64
N ALA A 12 14.70 10.16 -4.79
CA ALA A 12 16.02 9.57 -4.96
C ALA A 12 17.05 10.11 -3.97
N SER A 13 17.05 11.41 -3.69
CA SER A 13 17.94 12.02 -2.71
C SER A 13 17.71 11.47 -1.29
N ALA A 14 16.45 11.20 -0.92
CA ALA A 14 16.13 10.58 0.36
C ALA A 14 16.57 9.12 0.39
N LEU A 15 16.35 8.38 -0.69
CA LEU A 15 16.81 7.00 -0.84
C LEU A 15 18.33 6.88 -0.70
N LYS A 16 19.11 7.70 -1.41
CA LYS A 16 20.58 7.72 -1.29
C LYS A 16 21.06 8.02 0.13
N ARG A 17 20.39 8.94 0.85
CA ARG A 17 20.71 9.21 2.26
C ARG A 17 20.40 8.00 3.15
N LEU A 18 19.28 7.33 2.92
CA LEU A 18 18.91 6.12 3.66
C LEU A 18 19.93 4.99 3.41
N LEU A 19 20.28 4.73 2.15
CA LEU A 19 21.26 3.72 1.76
C LEU A 19 22.62 3.97 2.45
N ARG A 20 23.11 5.21 2.42
CA ARG A 20 24.33 5.61 3.15
C ARG A 20 24.22 5.36 4.64
N LYS A 21 23.10 5.72 5.26
CA LYS A 21 22.86 5.49 6.69
C LYS A 21 22.83 4.01 7.04
N LEU A 22 22.32 3.18 6.13
CA LEU A 22 22.33 1.73 6.23
C LEU A 22 23.69 1.13 5.85
N GLY A 23 24.73 1.92 5.54
CA GLY A 23 26.07 1.42 5.24
C GLY A 23 26.25 0.88 3.82
N TYR A 24 25.28 1.07 2.92
CA TYR A 24 25.45 0.80 1.51
C TYR A 24 26.40 1.83 0.89
N GLN A 25 27.21 1.38 -0.06
CA GLN A 25 28.16 2.21 -0.79
C GLN A 25 27.85 2.11 -2.29
N GLU A 26 28.00 3.23 -2.99
CA GLU A 26 27.93 3.25 -4.45
C GLU A 26 29.29 2.86 -5.02
N ARG A 27 29.33 1.82 -5.85
CA ARG A 27 30.52 1.42 -6.62
C ARG A 27 30.08 1.06 -8.02
N GLU A 28 30.83 1.49 -9.03
CA GLU A 28 30.52 1.22 -10.46
C GLU A 28 29.07 1.61 -10.83
N GLY A 29 28.54 2.65 -10.21
CA GLY A 29 27.17 3.12 -10.45
C GLY A 29 26.07 2.24 -9.85
N THR A 30 26.37 1.31 -8.93
CA THR A 30 25.34 0.57 -8.20
C THR A 30 25.56 0.65 -6.69
N TRP A 31 24.46 0.74 -5.93
CA TRP A 31 24.51 0.71 -4.48
C TRP A 31 24.60 -0.74 -4.00
N GLN A 32 25.57 -1.02 -3.13
CA GLN A 32 25.79 -2.36 -2.64
C GLN A 32 26.28 -2.39 -1.19
N HIS A 33 26.07 -3.52 -0.53
CA HIS A 33 26.57 -3.82 0.80
C HIS A 33 27.19 -5.22 0.80
N VAL A 34 28.26 -5.40 1.57
CA VAL A 34 29.09 -6.62 1.54
C VAL A 34 28.30 -7.86 1.98
N GLU A 35 27.39 -7.70 2.95
CA GLU A 35 26.64 -8.81 3.57
C GLU A 35 25.11 -8.76 3.41
N ARG A 36 24.55 -7.63 2.95
CA ARG A 36 23.11 -7.35 3.01
C ARG A 36 22.57 -6.96 1.64
N LYS A 37 21.31 -7.29 1.39
CA LYS A 37 20.58 -6.87 0.18
C LYS A 37 19.37 -6.04 0.57
N VAL A 38 19.01 -5.08 -0.28
CA VAL A 38 17.74 -4.36 -0.10
C VAL A 38 16.59 -5.22 -0.59
N ILE A 39 15.43 -5.13 0.04
CA ILE A 39 14.16 -5.49 -0.59
C ILE A 39 13.29 -4.24 -0.69
N PHE A 40 13.05 -3.78 -1.92
CA PHE A 40 12.15 -2.67 -2.19
C PHE A 40 10.70 -3.15 -2.21
N LEU A 41 9.83 -2.40 -1.53
CA LEU A 41 8.41 -2.75 -1.37
C LEU A 41 7.51 -2.14 -2.45
N GLY A 42 8.08 -1.67 -3.57
CA GLY A 42 7.35 -1.00 -4.65
C GLY A 42 7.14 0.49 -4.41
N ASP A 43 6.29 1.09 -5.22
CA ASP A 43 5.96 2.52 -5.21
C ASP A 43 7.22 3.40 -5.36
N PHE A 44 7.96 3.14 -6.44
CA PHE A 44 9.12 3.91 -6.87
C PHE A 44 8.72 5.26 -7.45
N VAL A 45 7.61 5.30 -8.18
CA VAL A 45 7.22 6.46 -8.98
C VAL A 45 6.03 7.24 -8.42
N ASP A 46 5.73 8.35 -9.08
CA ASP A 46 4.74 9.38 -8.78
C ASP A 46 5.03 10.21 -7.52
N ARG A 47 4.36 11.36 -7.39
CA ARG A 47 4.45 12.35 -6.30
C ARG A 47 5.76 13.15 -6.20
N GLY A 48 6.92 12.51 -6.05
CA GLY A 48 8.19 13.21 -5.83
C GLY A 48 8.82 13.80 -7.11
N PRO A 49 9.94 14.52 -6.99
CA PRO A 49 10.56 15.20 -8.13
C PRO A 49 11.68 14.42 -8.84
N GLU A 50 12.16 13.31 -8.30
CA GLU A 50 13.34 12.54 -8.77
C GLU A 50 12.94 11.13 -9.22
N GLN A 51 11.92 11.04 -10.07
CA GLN A 51 11.29 9.82 -10.57
C GLN A 51 12.28 8.90 -11.29
N VAL A 52 12.91 9.43 -12.35
CA VAL A 52 13.83 8.67 -13.21
C VAL A 52 15.02 8.15 -12.42
N GLU A 53 15.61 8.99 -11.58
CA GLU A 53 16.76 8.60 -10.76
C GLU A 53 16.38 7.54 -9.71
N THR A 54 15.17 7.62 -9.13
CA THR A 54 14.67 6.62 -8.18
C THR A 54 14.57 5.25 -8.83
N VAL A 55 13.94 5.17 -10.01
CA VAL A 55 13.84 3.93 -10.79
C VAL A 55 15.22 3.40 -11.16
N GLN A 56 16.14 4.26 -11.62
CA GLN A 56 17.49 3.84 -12.00
C GLN A 56 18.31 3.29 -10.82
N ILE A 57 18.12 3.80 -9.61
CA ILE A 57 18.77 3.24 -8.41
C ILE A 57 18.22 1.83 -8.15
N ALA A 58 16.89 1.68 -8.06
CA ALA A 58 16.26 0.40 -7.78
C ALA A 58 16.59 -0.66 -8.85
N ARG A 59 16.45 -0.30 -10.13
CA ARG A 59 16.74 -1.17 -11.28
C ARG A 59 18.19 -1.66 -11.26
N ARG A 60 19.17 -0.76 -11.16
CA ARG A 60 20.60 -1.15 -11.13
C ARG A 60 20.95 -2.05 -9.95
N MET A 61 20.35 -1.80 -8.77
CA MET A 61 20.58 -2.67 -7.61
C MET A 61 19.97 -4.07 -7.81
N VAL A 62 18.77 -4.16 -8.40
CA VAL A 62 18.11 -5.44 -8.68
C VAL A 62 18.86 -6.22 -9.76
N GLU A 63 19.21 -5.58 -10.88
CA GLU A 63 19.94 -6.20 -12.00
C GLU A 63 21.34 -6.66 -11.59
N ALA A 64 22.04 -5.91 -10.73
CA ALA A 64 23.33 -6.31 -10.16
C ALA A 64 23.22 -7.33 -9.02
N GLY A 65 22.00 -7.75 -8.65
CA GLY A 65 21.76 -8.75 -7.59
C GLY A 65 21.99 -8.24 -6.17
N HIS A 66 22.11 -6.92 -5.96
CA HIS A 66 22.24 -6.27 -4.64
C HIS A 66 20.89 -5.93 -3.99
N ALA A 67 19.79 -6.04 -4.74
CA ALA A 67 18.44 -5.88 -4.22
C ALA A 67 17.45 -6.89 -4.82
N LEU A 68 16.31 -7.03 -4.15
CA LEU A 68 15.08 -7.57 -4.69
C LEU A 68 14.02 -6.45 -4.69
N ALA A 69 12.96 -6.62 -5.46
CA ALA A 69 11.84 -5.68 -5.50
C ALA A 69 10.52 -6.42 -5.71
N VAL A 70 9.44 -5.85 -5.19
CA VAL A 70 8.05 -6.21 -5.56
C VAL A 70 7.38 -5.03 -6.24
N MET A 71 6.37 -5.31 -7.06
CA MET A 71 5.54 -4.31 -7.73
C MET A 71 4.67 -3.58 -6.70
N GLY A 72 4.67 -2.25 -6.73
CA GLY A 72 3.70 -1.42 -6.02
C GLY A 72 2.49 -1.09 -6.89
N ASN A 73 1.49 -0.45 -6.30
CA ASN A 73 0.30 -0.04 -7.07
C ASN A 73 0.63 1.07 -8.08
N HIS A 74 1.67 1.87 -7.84
CA HIS A 74 2.09 2.91 -8.78
C HIS A 74 2.76 2.33 -10.03
N GLU A 75 3.63 1.32 -9.89
CA GLU A 75 4.20 0.60 -11.04
C GLU A 75 3.11 -0.13 -11.85
N PHE A 76 2.16 -0.78 -11.16
CA PHE A 76 1.02 -1.41 -11.82
C PHE A 76 0.19 -0.40 -12.65
N ASN A 77 -0.13 0.75 -12.05
CA ASN A 77 -0.86 1.81 -12.73
C ASN A 77 -0.09 2.37 -13.93
N ALA A 78 1.24 2.52 -13.83
CA ALA A 78 2.09 2.99 -14.92
C ALA A 78 2.08 1.99 -16.10
N VAL A 79 2.15 0.69 -15.82
CA VAL A 79 2.04 -0.33 -16.87
C VAL A 79 0.66 -0.27 -17.54
N ALA A 80 -0.41 -0.22 -16.74
CA ALA A 80 -1.77 -0.13 -17.28
C ALA A 80 -2.01 1.17 -18.08
N TRP A 81 -1.37 2.28 -17.68
CA TRP A 81 -1.41 3.55 -18.40
C TRP A 81 -0.80 3.45 -19.79
N ALA A 82 0.34 2.78 -19.91
CA ALA A 82 1.09 2.66 -21.16
C ALA A 82 0.67 1.46 -22.03
N THR A 83 -0.23 0.60 -21.55
CA THR A 83 -0.65 -0.61 -22.28
C THR A 83 -1.98 -0.37 -23.01
N PRO A 84 -2.01 -0.47 -24.36
CA PRO A 84 -3.25 -0.35 -25.12
C PRO A 84 -4.26 -1.44 -24.76
N CYS A 85 -5.55 -1.11 -24.79
CA CYS A 85 -6.64 -2.06 -24.66
C CYS A 85 -6.86 -2.78 -26.00
N ALA A 86 -6.76 -4.11 -26.02
CA ALA A 86 -6.92 -4.89 -27.25
C ALA A 86 -8.36 -4.84 -27.78
N GLU A 87 -9.33 -4.71 -26.87
CA GLU A 87 -10.76 -4.76 -27.13
C GLU A 87 -11.33 -3.40 -27.59
N ARG A 88 -10.62 -2.29 -27.30
CA ARG A 88 -11.07 -0.92 -27.56
C ARG A 88 -9.95 -0.11 -28.20
N THR A 89 -10.00 0.03 -29.52
CA THR A 89 -8.99 0.77 -30.29
C THR A 89 -8.87 2.21 -29.82
N GLY A 90 -7.65 2.65 -29.52
CA GLY A 90 -7.36 4.01 -29.05
C GLY A 90 -7.53 4.19 -27.53
N GLU A 91 -7.98 3.17 -26.81
CA GLU A 91 -8.03 3.16 -25.35
C GLU A 91 -6.83 2.41 -24.75
N PHE A 92 -6.57 2.69 -23.47
CA PHE A 92 -5.53 2.04 -22.66
C PHE A 92 -6.17 1.28 -21.51
N LEU A 93 -5.46 0.30 -20.95
CA LEU A 93 -5.96 -0.50 -19.82
C LEU A 93 -6.28 0.34 -18.59
N ARG A 94 -5.59 1.47 -18.42
CA ARG A 94 -5.96 2.53 -17.47
C ARG A 94 -6.45 3.74 -18.23
N VAL A 95 -7.68 4.18 -17.92
CA VAL A 95 -8.29 5.38 -18.51
C VAL A 95 -7.45 6.63 -18.21
N HIS A 96 -7.15 7.42 -19.24
CA HIS A 96 -6.42 8.69 -19.13
C HIS A 96 -7.33 9.86 -18.70
N SER A 97 -8.07 9.68 -17.60
CA SER A 97 -8.87 10.76 -16.99
C SER A 97 -7.98 11.81 -16.32
N ASP A 98 -8.48 13.04 -16.14
CA ASP A 98 -7.75 14.13 -15.46
C ASP A 98 -7.21 13.69 -14.09
N LYS A 99 -8.03 12.98 -13.31
CA LYS A 99 -7.64 12.43 -12.01
C LYS A 99 -6.48 11.44 -12.11
N ASN A 100 -6.54 10.51 -13.06
CA ASN A 100 -5.49 9.51 -13.22
C ASN A 100 -4.21 10.16 -13.75
N ARG A 101 -4.33 11.16 -14.63
CA ARG A 101 -3.21 11.96 -15.11
C ARG A 101 -2.57 12.74 -13.98
N GLU A 102 -3.32 13.47 -13.17
CA GLU A 102 -2.80 14.22 -12.02
C GLU A 102 -1.97 13.36 -11.06
N GLN A 103 -2.41 12.11 -10.85
CA GLN A 103 -1.67 11.15 -10.01
C GLN A 103 -0.34 10.69 -10.63
N HIS A 104 -0.25 10.65 -11.96
CA HIS A 104 0.88 10.09 -12.72
C HIS A 104 1.77 11.15 -13.38
N ASP A 105 1.35 12.42 -13.34
CA ASP A 105 1.91 13.52 -14.12
C ASP A 105 3.39 13.73 -13.82
N ALA A 106 3.79 13.69 -12.55
CA ALA A 106 5.18 13.87 -12.13
C ALA A 106 6.12 12.87 -12.81
N PHE A 107 5.69 11.61 -12.96
CA PHE A 107 6.46 10.58 -13.67
C PHE A 107 6.47 10.85 -15.16
N LEU A 108 5.29 10.99 -15.78
CA LEU A 108 5.13 11.17 -17.23
C LEU A 108 5.90 12.39 -17.76
N VAL A 109 5.83 13.51 -17.05
CA VAL A 109 6.52 14.76 -17.42
C VAL A 109 8.03 14.57 -17.35
N GLN A 110 8.55 13.97 -16.27
CA GLN A 110 10.00 13.83 -16.11
C GLN A 110 10.60 12.78 -17.05
N ILE A 111 9.93 11.64 -17.26
CA ILE A 111 10.44 10.56 -18.10
C ILE A 111 10.19 10.79 -19.60
N GLY A 112 9.26 11.70 -19.92
CA GLY A 112 8.75 11.91 -21.27
C GLY A 112 7.79 10.80 -21.67
N GLU A 113 6.49 11.06 -21.55
CA GLU A 113 5.44 10.14 -21.98
C GLU A 113 5.66 9.68 -23.43
N GLY A 114 5.67 8.37 -23.64
CA GLY A 114 5.91 7.74 -24.93
C GLY A 114 7.38 7.71 -25.40
N SER A 115 8.32 8.26 -24.63
CA SER A 115 9.75 8.18 -24.94
C SER A 115 10.26 6.73 -24.88
N HIS A 116 11.42 6.47 -25.51
CA HIS A 116 12.07 5.17 -25.41
C HIS A 116 12.36 4.79 -23.94
N GLN A 117 12.81 5.75 -23.13
CA GLN A 117 13.09 5.53 -21.71
C GLN A 117 11.82 5.20 -20.92
N HIS A 118 10.70 5.84 -21.25
CA HIS A 118 9.41 5.52 -20.66
C HIS A 118 9.02 4.07 -20.94
N LEU A 119 9.04 3.66 -22.20
CA LEU A 119 8.65 2.31 -22.60
C LEU A 119 9.59 1.23 -22.02
N ASP A 120 10.90 1.46 -22.02
CA ASP A 120 11.87 0.56 -21.36
C ASP A 120 11.65 0.46 -19.84
N THR A 121 11.25 1.55 -19.19
CA THR A 121 10.90 1.53 -17.76
C THR A 121 9.62 0.73 -17.52
N ILE A 122 8.62 0.86 -18.39
CA ILE A 122 7.38 0.08 -18.33
C ILE A 122 7.66 -1.42 -18.51
N GLU A 123 8.52 -1.79 -19.45
CA GLU A 123 8.93 -3.19 -19.62
C GLU A 123 9.67 -3.71 -18.39
N TRP A 124 10.53 -2.90 -17.77
CA TRP A 124 11.15 -3.27 -16.49
C TRP A 124 10.11 -3.46 -15.38
N PHE A 125 9.12 -2.58 -15.25
CA PHE A 125 8.04 -2.75 -14.25
C PHE A 125 7.28 -4.06 -14.45
N LYS A 126 7.02 -4.49 -15.69
CA LYS A 126 6.39 -5.80 -15.97
C LYS A 126 7.21 -7.00 -15.46
N THR A 127 8.51 -6.82 -15.22
CA THR A 127 9.37 -7.87 -14.65
C THR A 127 9.30 -7.95 -13.12
N LEU A 128 8.65 -7.00 -12.45
CA LEU A 128 8.54 -7.00 -11.00
C LEU A 128 7.49 -8.03 -10.53
N PRO A 129 7.83 -8.88 -9.55
CA PRO A 129 6.87 -9.82 -8.98
C PRO A 129 5.86 -9.09 -8.09
N LEU A 130 4.61 -9.58 -8.01
CA LEU A 130 3.61 -9.03 -7.09
C LEU A 130 3.99 -9.28 -5.62
N TYR A 131 4.69 -10.38 -5.35
CA TYR A 131 5.14 -10.75 -4.03
C TYR A 131 6.39 -11.63 -4.10
N LEU A 132 7.09 -11.76 -2.97
CA LEU A 132 8.17 -12.71 -2.77
C LEU A 132 7.80 -13.62 -1.60
N ASP A 133 7.97 -14.94 -1.77
CA ASP A 133 8.02 -15.89 -0.67
C ASP A 133 9.45 -16.45 -0.57
N LEU A 134 10.18 -16.00 0.44
CA LEU A 134 11.56 -16.42 0.74
C LEU A 134 11.57 -17.47 1.86
N GLY A 135 10.45 -18.17 2.06
CA GLY A 135 10.23 -19.14 3.13
C GLY A 135 9.94 -18.47 4.46
N GLY A 136 10.99 -18.01 5.14
CA GLY A 136 10.87 -17.33 6.45
C GLY A 136 10.40 -15.88 6.36
N LEU A 137 10.41 -15.30 5.16
CA LEU A 137 10.06 -13.91 4.89
C LEU A 137 9.18 -13.82 3.64
N ARG A 138 8.00 -13.24 3.81
CA ARG A 138 7.03 -12.94 2.77
C ARG A 138 6.96 -11.44 2.58
N VAL A 139 7.02 -11.01 1.33
CA VAL A 139 7.08 -9.59 0.97
C VAL A 139 6.01 -9.31 -0.08
N ILE A 140 5.21 -8.29 0.16
CA ILE A 140 4.17 -7.81 -0.77
C ILE A 140 3.94 -6.33 -0.51
N HIS A 141 3.50 -5.57 -1.50
CA HIS A 141 3.32 -4.13 -1.31
C HIS A 141 2.27 -3.81 -0.23
N ALA A 142 1.06 -4.39 -0.27
CA ALA A 142 -0.02 -4.00 0.67
C ALA A 142 -0.65 -5.14 1.49
N CYS A 143 -1.02 -6.27 0.88
CA CYS A 143 -1.78 -7.30 1.60
C CYS A 143 -1.37 -8.71 1.21
N TRP A 144 -0.88 -9.49 2.18
CA TRP A 144 -0.67 -10.91 1.97
C TRP A 144 -1.97 -11.67 2.23
N HIS A 145 -2.67 -12.04 1.15
CA HIS A 145 -3.96 -12.74 1.26
C HIS A 145 -3.94 -14.05 0.46
N PRO A 146 -3.81 -15.22 1.12
CA PRO A 146 -3.64 -16.50 0.43
C PRO A 146 -4.71 -16.79 -0.63
N ARG A 147 -5.99 -16.50 -0.35
CA ARG A 147 -7.07 -16.73 -1.35
C ARG A 147 -6.95 -15.84 -2.59
N GLN A 148 -6.46 -14.60 -2.44
CA GLN A 148 -6.30 -13.68 -3.57
C GLN A 148 -5.04 -14.03 -4.37
N ILE A 149 -4.00 -14.51 -3.69
CA ILE A 149 -2.82 -15.08 -4.34
C ILE A 149 -3.22 -16.30 -5.19
N GLU A 150 -4.04 -17.20 -4.64
CA GLU A 150 -4.54 -18.37 -5.36
C GLU A 150 -5.43 -17.97 -6.55
N ALA A 151 -6.33 -16.99 -6.38
CA ALA A 151 -7.18 -16.48 -7.46
C ALA A 151 -6.36 -15.91 -8.64
N LEU A 152 -5.14 -15.43 -8.39
CA LEU A 152 -4.22 -14.94 -9.42
C LEU A 152 -3.29 -16.02 -9.98
N ALA A 153 -3.32 -17.28 -9.51
CA ALA A 153 -2.34 -18.30 -9.88
C ALA A 153 -2.24 -18.54 -11.40
N SER A 154 -3.36 -18.48 -12.13
CA SER A 154 -3.40 -18.61 -13.60
C SER A 154 -2.85 -17.38 -14.34
N HIS A 155 -2.85 -16.22 -13.69
CA HIS A 155 -2.40 -14.93 -14.25
C HIS A 155 -0.92 -14.64 -14.00
N LEU A 156 -0.28 -15.40 -13.10
CA LEU A 156 1.10 -15.20 -12.69
C LEU A 156 2.02 -16.28 -13.25
N ASP A 157 3.26 -15.88 -13.56
CA ASP A 157 4.33 -16.82 -13.85
C ASP A 157 4.93 -17.44 -12.58
N VAL A 158 5.91 -18.34 -12.75
CA VAL A 158 6.58 -19.04 -11.64
C VAL A 158 7.31 -18.09 -10.67
N HIS A 159 7.56 -16.85 -11.08
CA HIS A 159 8.20 -15.83 -10.26
C HIS A 159 7.17 -14.83 -9.70
N ALA A 160 5.87 -15.14 -9.72
CA ALA A 160 4.79 -14.26 -9.29
C ALA A 160 4.69 -12.94 -10.09
N ARG A 161 5.15 -12.92 -11.35
CA ARG A 161 5.02 -11.78 -12.27
C ARG A 161 3.76 -11.93 -13.11
N ILE A 162 3.08 -10.81 -13.40
CA ILE A 162 1.89 -10.82 -14.26
C ILE A 162 2.29 -11.23 -15.67
N ARG A 163 1.65 -12.29 -16.20
CA ARG A 163 1.89 -12.76 -17.57
C ARG A 163 1.46 -11.72 -18.58
N SER A 164 2.17 -11.61 -19.71
CA SER A 164 1.87 -10.64 -20.77
C SER A 164 0.41 -10.69 -21.25
N GLY A 165 -0.18 -11.88 -21.36
CA GLY A 165 -1.59 -12.05 -21.77
C GLY A 165 -2.63 -11.81 -20.67
N SER A 166 -2.22 -11.54 -19.42
CA SER A 166 -3.13 -11.37 -18.28
C SER A 166 -3.41 -9.93 -17.92
N TRP A 167 -2.71 -8.95 -18.51
CA TRP A 167 -2.87 -7.53 -18.20
C TRP A 167 -4.30 -7.02 -18.41
N SER A 168 -5.00 -7.46 -19.46
CA SER A 168 -6.41 -7.09 -19.67
C SER A 168 -7.31 -7.57 -18.51
N ALA A 169 -7.16 -8.83 -18.09
CA ALA A 169 -7.95 -9.41 -17.01
C ALA A 169 -7.73 -8.70 -15.66
N VAL A 170 -6.48 -8.46 -15.28
CA VAL A 170 -6.13 -7.81 -13.99
C VAL A 170 -6.42 -6.31 -13.96
N CYS A 171 -6.70 -5.67 -15.10
CA CYS A 171 -7.06 -4.25 -15.20
C CYS A 171 -8.57 -4.02 -15.42
N THR A 172 -9.36 -5.08 -15.62
CA THR A 172 -10.79 -4.95 -15.90
C THR A 172 -11.61 -4.93 -14.61
N GLU A 173 -12.15 -3.77 -14.25
CA GLU A 173 -13.01 -3.60 -13.07
C GLU A 173 -14.15 -4.63 -13.05
N GLY A 174 -14.34 -5.30 -11.90
CA GLY A 174 -15.36 -6.34 -11.72
C GLY A 174 -14.92 -7.76 -12.10
N SER A 175 -13.71 -7.95 -12.62
CA SER A 175 -13.12 -9.29 -12.75
C SER A 175 -12.55 -9.78 -11.42
N GLU A 176 -12.55 -11.10 -11.19
CA GLU A 176 -11.93 -11.71 -10.00
C GLU A 176 -10.42 -11.37 -9.90
N ALA A 177 -9.74 -11.35 -11.05
CA ALA A 177 -8.32 -11.01 -11.13
C ALA A 177 -8.04 -9.54 -10.77
N PHE A 178 -8.90 -8.62 -11.19
CA PHE A 178 -8.82 -7.21 -10.82
C PHE A 178 -9.03 -7.03 -9.31
N ASP A 179 -10.08 -7.62 -8.74
CA ASP A 179 -10.35 -7.51 -7.31
C ASP A 179 -9.21 -8.10 -6.47
N ALA A 180 -8.63 -9.21 -6.92
CA ALA A 180 -7.48 -9.83 -6.28
C ALA A 180 -6.25 -8.90 -6.31
N VAL A 181 -5.88 -8.35 -7.48
CA VAL A 181 -4.70 -7.47 -7.59
C VAL A 181 -4.88 -6.17 -6.80
N GLU A 182 -6.10 -5.61 -6.78
CA GLU A 182 -6.44 -4.45 -5.97
C GLU A 182 -6.23 -4.73 -4.47
N ILE A 183 -6.64 -5.90 -3.97
CA ILE A 183 -6.40 -6.26 -2.57
C ILE A 183 -4.89 -6.41 -2.31
N LEU A 184 -4.16 -7.11 -3.18
CA LEU A 184 -2.73 -7.37 -2.99
C LEU A 184 -1.88 -6.09 -3.02
N LEU A 185 -2.20 -5.16 -3.92
CA LEU A 185 -1.43 -3.93 -4.16
C LEU A 185 -2.00 -2.69 -3.45
N LYS A 186 -3.28 -2.66 -3.07
CA LYS A 186 -3.89 -1.50 -2.39
C LYS A 186 -4.53 -1.86 -1.06
N GLY A 187 -4.42 -3.10 -0.63
CA GLY A 187 -4.94 -3.55 0.67
C GLY A 187 -6.44 -3.76 0.67
N MET A 188 -6.91 -4.52 1.65
CA MET A 188 -8.33 -4.82 1.82
C MET A 188 -9.09 -3.60 2.33
N GLU A 189 -10.05 -3.14 1.54
CA GLU A 189 -11.04 -2.14 1.96
C GLU A 189 -12.39 -2.78 2.28
N ILE A 190 -13.02 -2.35 3.37
CA ILE A 190 -14.42 -2.69 3.69
C ILE A 190 -15.33 -1.49 3.44
N PRO A 191 -16.57 -1.71 2.99
CA PRO A 191 -17.55 -0.63 2.90
C PRO A 191 -17.85 -0.06 4.29
N LEU A 192 -18.04 1.25 4.35
CA LEU A 192 -18.59 1.90 5.53
C LEU A 192 -20.08 1.57 5.66
N PRO A 193 -20.64 1.58 6.89
CA PRO A 193 -22.07 1.50 7.09
C PRO A 193 -22.84 2.48 6.20
N SER A 194 -24.03 2.07 5.74
CA SER A 194 -24.82 2.85 4.79
C SER A 194 -24.99 4.31 5.22
N GLY A 195 -24.76 5.24 4.28
CA GLY A 195 -24.81 6.68 4.50
C GLY A 195 -23.49 7.33 4.98
N LEU A 196 -22.54 6.54 5.49
CA LEU A 196 -21.27 7.07 5.97
C LEU A 196 -20.27 7.27 4.82
N HIS A 197 -19.56 8.39 4.87
CA HIS A 197 -18.45 8.71 3.99
C HIS A 197 -17.47 9.63 4.72
N PHE A 198 -16.21 9.62 4.29
CA PHE A 198 -15.20 10.59 4.72
C PHE A 198 -14.52 11.20 3.50
N LYS A 199 -13.76 12.29 3.69
CA LYS A 199 -12.89 12.84 2.65
C LYS A 199 -11.46 12.35 2.87
N ASP A 200 -10.79 11.89 1.82
CA ASP A 200 -9.36 11.57 1.90
C ASP A 200 -8.49 12.84 1.98
N LYS A 201 -7.16 12.67 2.10
CA LYS A 201 -6.20 13.78 2.18
C LYS A 201 -6.19 14.71 0.95
N TYR A 202 -6.87 14.31 -0.12
CA TYR A 202 -7.04 15.07 -1.36
C TYR A 202 -8.48 15.59 -1.54
N GLY A 203 -9.34 15.42 -0.53
CA GLY A 203 -10.72 15.91 -0.54
C GLY A 203 -11.73 14.98 -1.23
N HIS A 204 -11.32 13.81 -1.74
CA HIS A 204 -12.23 12.90 -2.41
C HIS A 204 -13.12 12.17 -1.42
N ARG A 205 -14.43 12.08 -1.73
CA ARG A 205 -15.40 11.34 -0.95
C ARG A 205 -15.15 9.83 -1.05
N ARG A 206 -14.97 9.17 0.10
CA ARG A 206 -14.76 7.73 0.24
C ARG A 206 -15.89 7.10 1.04
N SER A 207 -16.46 6.02 0.51
CA SER A 207 -17.45 5.16 1.17
C SER A 207 -16.87 3.83 1.63
N ARG A 208 -15.56 3.62 1.44
CA ARG A 208 -14.81 2.43 1.82
C ARG A 208 -13.58 2.83 2.62
N THR A 209 -13.11 1.96 3.49
CA THR A 209 -11.97 2.21 4.37
C THR A 209 -11.06 0.99 4.45
N ARG A 210 -9.74 1.24 4.55
CA ARG A 210 -8.72 0.19 4.63
C ARG A 210 -8.77 -0.49 6.01
N THR A 211 -8.70 -1.80 6.02
CA THR A 211 -8.67 -2.62 7.24
C THR A 211 -7.23 -2.90 7.69
N ARG A 212 -7.03 -2.99 9.00
CA ARG A 212 -5.84 -3.60 9.59
C ARG A 212 -5.97 -5.12 9.55
N TRP A 213 -5.96 -5.70 8.34
CA TRP A 213 -6.14 -7.14 8.10
C TRP A 213 -5.13 -8.03 8.86
N TRP A 214 -4.00 -7.45 9.29
CA TRP A 214 -2.94 -8.10 10.06
C TRP A 214 -3.12 -8.03 11.59
N GLN A 215 -4.11 -7.28 12.09
CA GLN A 215 -4.43 -7.27 13.52
C GLN A 215 -5.44 -8.38 13.79
N GLU A 216 -5.06 -9.33 14.64
CA GLU A 216 -6.03 -10.28 15.19
C GLU A 216 -7.09 -9.54 16.01
N GLY A 217 -8.36 -9.88 15.78
CA GLY A 217 -9.44 -9.51 16.67
C GLY A 217 -9.36 -10.37 17.92
N ALA A 218 -9.38 -9.76 19.10
CA ALA A 218 -9.75 -10.47 20.32
C ALA A 218 -11.15 -11.08 20.11
N ASP A 219 -11.24 -12.39 20.25
CA ASP A 219 -12.45 -13.20 20.50
C ASP A 219 -13.61 -13.18 19.49
N SER A 220 -13.34 -13.20 18.19
CA SER A 220 -14.36 -13.65 17.23
C SER A 220 -13.72 -14.37 16.05
N GLY A 221 -14.08 -15.63 15.83
CA GLY A 221 -13.48 -16.57 14.87
C GLY A 221 -13.53 -16.15 13.39
N GLY A 222 -12.66 -15.21 13.02
CA GLY A 222 -12.42 -14.73 11.66
C GLY A 222 -11.59 -13.43 11.70
N PRO A 223 -10.92 -13.04 10.60
CA PRO A 223 -10.15 -11.80 10.57
C PRO A 223 -11.08 -10.58 10.65
N VAL A 224 -11.33 -10.08 11.85
CA VAL A 224 -12.04 -8.81 12.06
C VAL A 224 -11.04 -7.68 11.86
N GLY A 225 -10.95 -7.17 10.63
CA GLY A 225 -10.14 -6.01 10.31
C GLY A 225 -10.62 -4.77 11.07
N ARG A 226 -9.78 -4.23 11.97
CA ARG A 226 -10.04 -2.92 12.57
C ARG A 226 -9.84 -1.82 11.52
N THR A 227 -10.83 -0.96 11.36
CA THR A 227 -10.80 0.18 10.44
C THR A 227 -9.70 1.17 10.79
N VAL A 228 -8.97 1.68 9.79
CA VAL A 228 -8.08 2.83 9.96
C VAL A 228 -8.87 4.12 9.74
N ALA A 229 -9.10 4.91 10.80
CA ALA A 229 -9.57 6.28 10.65
C ALA A 229 -8.37 7.20 10.36
N GLY A 230 -8.50 8.10 9.38
CA GLY A 230 -7.53 9.16 9.14
C GLY A 230 -7.43 10.15 10.31
N PRO A 231 -6.34 10.93 10.41
CA PRO A 231 -6.17 11.90 11.47
C PRO A 231 -7.03 13.13 11.15
N ASP A 232 -8.27 13.16 11.63
CA ASP A 232 -8.96 14.40 11.96
C ASP A 232 -10.17 14.10 12.85
N ARG A 233 -10.32 14.93 13.88
CA ARG A 233 -11.37 14.80 14.92
C ARG A 233 -12.75 14.79 14.27
N TRP A 234 -13.57 13.82 14.65
CA TRP A 234 -15.01 13.80 14.39
C TRP A 234 -15.66 15.05 14.99
N PRO A 235 -16.47 15.84 14.25
CA PRO A 235 -17.28 16.86 14.87
C PRO A 235 -18.33 16.16 15.73
N SER A 236 -18.19 16.25 17.05
CA SER A 236 -19.24 15.88 17.99
C SER A 236 -20.53 16.56 17.56
N GLN A 237 -21.62 15.80 17.45
CA GLN A 237 -22.95 16.38 17.23
C GLN A 237 -23.26 17.33 18.39
N GLY A 238 -23.08 18.62 18.13
CA GLY A 238 -23.48 19.69 19.04
C GLY A 238 -24.98 19.92 18.91
N SER A 239 -25.70 19.58 19.98
CA SER A 239 -27.11 19.89 20.19
C SER A 239 -27.45 21.34 19.81
N ALA A 240 -28.57 21.51 19.13
CA ALA A 240 -29.21 22.78 18.88
C ALA A 240 -29.28 23.65 20.15
N ARG A 241 -28.76 24.87 20.08
CA ARG A 241 -29.21 25.99 20.91
C ARG A 241 -29.31 27.26 20.07
N GLN A 242 -30.52 27.77 20.02
CA GLN A 242 -30.88 29.08 19.53
C GLN A 242 -30.17 30.16 20.34
N GLY A 243 -29.67 31.19 19.67
CA GLY A 243 -29.12 32.40 20.30
C GLY A 243 -29.05 33.53 19.28
N ARG A 244 -29.93 34.52 19.45
CA ARG A 244 -30.10 35.72 18.62
C ARG A 244 -28.89 36.67 18.77
N GLY A 245 -28.67 37.52 17.76
CA GLY A 245 -28.30 38.92 18.01
C GLY A 245 -27.07 39.51 17.28
N HIS A 246 -27.36 40.49 16.42
CA HIS A 246 -26.61 41.74 16.17
C HIS A 246 -25.40 41.83 15.21
N ARG A 247 -25.75 42.38 14.04
CA ARG A 247 -25.18 43.46 13.17
C ARG A 247 -23.83 44.16 13.46
N HIS A 248 -23.31 44.67 12.31
CA HIS A 248 -22.29 45.72 12.05
C HIS A 248 -20.83 45.29 12.24
N GLY A 249 -19.87 45.62 11.38
CA GLY A 249 -19.75 46.48 10.21
C GLY A 249 -18.26 46.82 10.05
N GLY A 250 -17.81 47.30 8.88
CA GLY A 250 -16.56 48.07 8.80
C GLY A 250 -15.47 47.53 7.89
N ALA A 251 -15.27 48.26 6.80
CA ALA A 251 -14.26 48.14 5.77
C ALA A 251 -12.80 48.35 6.23
N ASN A 252 -11.92 47.98 5.29
CA ASN A 252 -10.72 48.69 4.82
C ASN A 252 -9.32 48.36 5.36
N ALA A 253 -8.46 48.14 4.35
CA ALA A 253 -7.12 48.69 4.14
C ALA A 253 -5.92 47.74 4.31
N VAL A 254 -5.25 47.56 3.16
CA VAL A 254 -3.87 47.11 2.96
C VAL A 254 -2.93 48.26 3.37
N PRO A 255 -1.71 47.98 3.87
CA PRO A 255 -0.56 48.25 3.02
C PRO A 255 0.54 47.18 3.08
N ARG A 256 1.37 47.25 2.04
CA ARG A 256 2.52 46.43 1.69
C ARG A 256 3.60 46.42 2.76
N GLY A 257 4.25 45.27 2.92
CA GLY A 257 5.55 45.11 3.57
C GLY A 257 6.18 43.79 3.16
N SER A 258 7.34 43.84 2.49
CA SER A 258 8.19 42.69 2.22
C SER A 258 8.64 42.02 3.53
N PRO A 259 8.93 40.71 3.53
CA PRO A 259 10.03 40.27 4.37
C PRO A 259 10.95 39.22 3.72
N GLU A 260 12.22 39.41 4.08
CA GLU A 260 13.33 38.49 3.96
C GLU A 260 13.09 37.15 4.67
N ARG A 261 13.77 36.12 4.16
CA ARG A 261 14.35 34.96 4.86
C ARG A 261 13.64 34.52 6.16
N GLN A 262 12.84 33.45 6.06
CA GLN A 262 12.60 32.55 7.20
C GLN A 262 12.96 31.11 6.85
N ARG A 263 13.95 30.60 7.59
CA ARG A 263 14.32 29.19 7.69
C ARG A 263 13.15 28.45 8.36
N HIS A 264 12.49 27.54 7.65
CA HIS A 264 11.59 26.58 8.28
C HIS A 264 12.34 25.29 8.63
N ARG A 265 12.70 25.19 9.91
CA ARG A 265 12.92 23.93 10.63
C ARG A 265 11.53 23.28 10.76
N ARG A 266 11.27 22.15 10.09
CA ARG A 266 10.06 21.34 10.35
C ARG A 266 10.41 20.24 11.33
N GLU A 267 9.83 20.35 12.51
CA GLU A 267 9.86 19.37 13.59
C GLU A 267 9.11 18.10 13.16
N ALA A 268 9.71 16.95 13.47
CA ALA A 268 9.09 15.65 13.33
C ALA A 268 7.93 15.53 14.34
N THR A 269 6.70 15.51 13.85
CA THR A 269 5.52 15.38 14.71
C THR A 269 5.36 13.91 15.11
N HIS A 270 5.44 13.66 16.40
CA HIS A 270 5.23 12.36 17.05
C HIS A 270 3.74 11.98 16.95
N LEU A 271 3.43 10.79 16.44
CA LEU A 271 2.07 10.26 16.39
C LEU A 271 1.72 9.59 17.73
N GLN A 272 0.83 10.20 18.50
CA GLN A 272 0.10 9.51 19.58
C GLN A 272 -1.29 9.09 19.06
N GLU A 273 -1.62 7.80 19.16
CA GLU A 273 -2.92 7.23 18.78
C GLU A 273 -3.90 7.27 19.97
N HIS A 274 -5.15 7.70 19.73
CA HIS A 274 -6.28 7.48 20.65
C HIS A 274 -7.20 6.39 20.08
N THR A 275 -7.60 5.42 20.92
CA THR A 275 -8.54 4.35 20.58
C THR A 275 -9.96 4.72 21.01
N VAL A 276 -10.96 4.51 20.15
CA VAL A 276 -12.39 4.59 20.52
C VAL A 276 -13.03 3.22 20.29
N GLN A 277 -13.65 2.66 21.32
CA GLN A 277 -14.45 1.43 21.25
C GLN A 277 -15.89 1.76 20.85
N LEU A 278 -16.48 0.98 19.95
CA LEU A 278 -17.91 1.00 19.65
C LEU A 278 -18.59 -0.20 20.33
N PRO A 279 -19.83 -0.06 20.85
CA PRO A 279 -20.56 -1.15 21.47
C PRO A 279 -21.11 -2.14 20.43
N ALA A 280 -21.11 -3.44 20.79
CA ALA A 280 -21.63 -4.53 19.97
C ALA A 280 -23.18 -4.53 19.91
N PRO A 281 -23.80 -4.94 18.78
CA PRO A 281 -25.24 -5.15 18.71
C PRO A 281 -25.65 -6.49 19.38
N PRO A 282 -26.85 -6.59 19.98
CA PRO A 282 -27.26 -7.78 20.69
C PRO A 282 -27.84 -8.87 19.78
N GLY A 283 -27.38 -10.11 19.98
CA GLY A 283 -28.18 -11.32 19.83
C GLY A 283 -28.20 -11.99 18.45
N CYS A 284 -27.47 -13.11 18.31
CA CYS A 284 -28.02 -14.29 17.67
C CYS A 284 -27.33 -15.55 18.20
N ARG A 285 -28.14 -16.56 18.54
CA ARG A 285 -27.77 -17.74 19.31
C ARG A 285 -27.09 -18.80 18.45
N ASP A 286 -26.05 -19.36 19.06
CA ASP A 286 -25.41 -20.66 18.89
C ASP A 286 -26.23 -21.74 18.15
N ARG A 287 -25.71 -22.25 17.03
CA ARG A 287 -26.07 -23.57 16.47
C ARG A 287 -24.82 -24.27 15.94
N ARG A 288 -24.57 -25.45 16.52
CA ARG A 288 -23.43 -26.34 16.29
C ARG A 288 -23.41 -26.88 14.85
N ILE A 289 -22.20 -26.97 14.29
CA ILE A 289 -21.86 -27.65 13.03
C ILE A 289 -21.32 -29.06 13.40
N PRO A 290 -21.67 -30.14 12.69
CA PRO A 290 -20.99 -31.43 12.85
C PRO A 290 -19.69 -31.50 12.02
N GLU A 291 -18.70 -32.16 12.60
CA GLU A 291 -17.34 -32.41 12.09
C GLU A 291 -17.30 -33.31 10.85
N GLU A 292 -16.46 -32.98 9.86
CA GLU A 292 -15.74 -33.97 9.02
C GLU A 292 -14.33 -33.48 8.60
N ARG A 293 -13.34 -34.14 9.21
CA ARG A 293 -11.97 -34.59 8.80
C ARG A 293 -10.96 -33.70 8.03
N PRO A 294 -9.64 -33.93 8.28
CA PRO A 294 -8.60 -32.94 8.10
C PRO A 294 -7.85 -33.09 6.77
N VAL A 295 -7.65 -31.99 6.06
CA VAL A 295 -6.55 -31.87 5.09
C VAL A 295 -5.38 -31.21 5.82
N THR A 296 -4.42 -32.02 6.23
CA THR A 296 -3.12 -31.55 6.73
C THR A 296 -2.32 -30.95 5.56
N ARG A 297 -2.10 -29.64 5.59
CA ARG A 297 -0.90 -29.02 5.01
C ARG A 297 -0.26 -28.12 6.05
N SER A 298 1.04 -28.37 6.28
CA SER A 298 1.94 -27.65 7.18
C SER A 298 1.73 -26.14 7.06
N ALA A 299 1.39 -25.49 8.17
CA ALA A 299 1.39 -24.04 8.25
C ALA A 299 2.85 -23.56 8.39
N ASP A 300 3.54 -23.40 7.26
CA ASP A 300 4.85 -22.74 7.26
C ASP A 300 4.66 -21.24 7.56
N HIS A 301 5.03 -20.87 8.78
CA HIS A 301 4.86 -19.53 9.36
C HIS A 301 6.03 -18.61 8.96
N GLY A 302 5.86 -17.82 7.89
CA GLY A 302 6.78 -16.75 7.50
C GLY A 302 6.38 -15.36 8.04
N LEU A 303 7.35 -14.48 8.30
CA LEU A 303 7.11 -13.06 8.61
C LEU A 303 6.57 -12.36 7.36
N VAL A 304 5.47 -11.62 7.48
CA VAL A 304 4.93 -10.82 6.36
C VAL A 304 5.33 -9.36 6.51
N VAL A 305 5.93 -8.78 5.47
CA VAL A 305 6.29 -7.37 5.44
C VAL A 305 5.58 -6.66 4.28
N ILE A 306 4.99 -5.52 4.62
CA ILE A 306 4.25 -4.64 3.72
C ILE A 306 4.79 -3.22 3.76
N ALA A 307 4.54 -2.48 2.69
CA ALA A 307 4.99 -1.10 2.59
C ALA A 307 4.40 -0.26 3.73
N GLY A 308 5.28 0.38 4.50
CA GLY A 308 4.92 1.21 5.64
C GLY A 308 4.70 0.51 6.99
N ARG A 309 4.63 -0.84 7.10
CA ARG A 309 4.49 -1.57 8.39
C ARG A 309 5.03 -3.01 8.35
N ALA A 310 5.71 -3.46 9.41
CA ALA A 310 6.02 -4.88 9.63
C ALA A 310 4.91 -5.53 10.48
N ALA A 311 4.35 -6.67 10.04
CA ALA A 311 3.34 -7.40 10.80
C ALA A 311 3.83 -8.81 11.15
N ARG A 312 3.81 -9.16 12.43
CA ARG A 312 4.00 -10.56 12.88
C ARG A 312 2.63 -11.24 12.91
N CYS A 313 2.45 -12.29 12.10
CA CYS A 313 1.36 -13.25 12.32
C CYS A 313 1.80 -14.20 13.44
N ARG A 314 1.12 -14.20 14.59
CA ARG A 314 1.33 -15.18 15.66
C ARG A 314 -0.01 -15.86 15.95
N ALA A 315 -0.12 -17.17 15.70
CA ALA A 315 -1.28 -17.91 16.19
C ALA A 315 -1.19 -18.10 17.72
N GLY A 316 -2.30 -17.83 18.41
CA GLY A 316 -2.46 -18.07 19.84
C GLY A 316 -2.20 -19.54 20.20
N GLY A 317 -1.19 -19.77 21.04
CA GLY A 317 -0.97 -21.08 21.64
C GLY A 317 -2.03 -21.34 22.70
N HIS A 318 -2.98 -22.22 22.42
CA HIS A 318 -3.74 -22.87 23.47
C HIS A 318 -2.77 -23.64 24.36
N ARG A 319 -2.68 -23.24 25.64
CA ARG A 319 -2.04 -24.05 26.68
C ARG A 319 -2.89 -25.30 26.86
N HIS A 320 -2.35 -26.46 26.50
CA HIS A 320 -2.84 -27.72 27.02
C HIS A 320 -2.58 -27.76 28.54
N PRO A 321 -3.56 -28.16 29.38
CA PRO A 321 -3.29 -28.41 30.77
C PRO A 321 -2.35 -29.63 30.88
N ALA A 322 -1.30 -29.49 31.69
CA ALA A 322 -0.39 -30.58 32.02
C ALA A 322 -1.15 -31.72 32.73
N PRO A 323 -0.74 -32.99 32.56
CA PRO A 323 -1.33 -34.08 33.32
C PRO A 323 -0.93 -33.92 34.80
N GLY A 324 -1.94 -33.89 35.67
CA GLY A 324 -1.72 -33.95 37.12
C GLY A 324 -1.11 -35.30 37.50
N GLY A 325 0.12 -35.27 38.01
CA GLY A 325 0.68 -36.36 38.80
C GLY A 325 0.11 -36.25 40.21
N GLY A 326 -0.67 -37.26 40.61
CA GLY A 326 -1.03 -37.48 42.00
C GLY A 326 0.01 -38.38 42.66
N GLU A 327 0.53 -37.90 43.78
CA GLU A 327 0.76 -38.70 44.99
C GLU A 327 -0.28 -38.26 46.03
#